data_AF-A0A3M1KM94-F1
#
_entry.id   AF-A0A3M1KM94-F1
#
_cell.length_a   1.000
_cell.length_b   1.000
_cell.length_c   1.000
_cell.angle_alpha   90.00
_cell.angle_beta   90.00
_cell.angle_gamma   90.00
#
_symmetry.space_group_name_H-M   'P 1'
#
loop_
_entity.id
_entity.type
_entity.pdbx_description
1 polymer ?
#
loop_
_entity_poly.entity_id
_entity_poly.type
_entity_poly.pdbx_seq_one_letter_code
_entity_poly.pdbx_strand_id
1 'polypeptide(L)'
;MKIRRFIAFTVLSLTVFGLAHAQLLVLSDQTRVEISPPSMIAHSGDMLLLKYDNGTIFHEVVDPKTMYTQIDLTGLERSFIRSLFDTAERQKLPAWLAALSAEQADQLGVGRGKVISDKLGDRELLGVHDPDKKVAHLYLFETLKTHHLIVKGDDVLLREIIRELGGH
;
A
#
# COMPACT_ATOMS: atom_id res chain seq x y z
N MET A 1 35.73 -18.87 45.74
CA MET A 1 35.38 -17.49 45.32
C MET A 1 35.44 -17.32 43.79
N LYS A 2 34.86 -18.23 42.99
CA LYS A 2 35.00 -18.25 41.52
C LYS A 2 33.68 -18.38 40.73
N ILE A 3 32.51 -18.28 41.39
CA ILE A 3 31.19 -18.39 40.73
C ILE A 3 30.55 -17.01 40.48
N ARG A 4 30.93 -15.98 41.24
CA ARG A 4 30.37 -14.62 41.12
C ARG A 4 30.83 -13.83 39.88
N ARG A 5 31.92 -14.24 39.22
CA ARG A 5 32.45 -13.54 38.03
C ARG A 5 31.80 -13.97 36.72
N PHE A 6 31.11 -15.11 36.68
CA PHE A 6 30.49 -15.62 35.45
C PHE A 6 29.09 -15.04 35.22
N ILE A 7 28.35 -14.72 36.29
CA ILE A 7 26.99 -14.15 36.21
C ILE A 7 27.01 -12.71 35.68
N ALA A 8 28.07 -11.95 35.97
CA ALA A 8 28.20 -10.57 35.49
C ALA A 8 28.41 -10.49 33.96
N PHE A 9 28.90 -11.55 33.30
CA PHE A 9 29.11 -11.56 31.86
C PHE A 9 27.85 -11.95 31.07
N THR A 10 26.94 -12.72 31.67
CA THR A 10 25.67 -13.12 31.04
C THR A 10 24.60 -12.03 31.10
N VAL A 11 24.67 -11.14 32.09
CA VAL A 11 23.71 -10.03 32.24
C VAL A 11 24.05 -8.84 31.31
N LEU A 12 25.31 -8.68 30.90
CA LEU A 12 25.73 -7.58 30.02
C LEU A 12 25.50 -7.85 28.53
N SER A 13 25.25 -9.11 28.14
CA SER A 13 24.94 -9.48 26.74
C SER A 13 23.45 -9.38 26.39
N LEU A 14 22.58 -8.93 27.31
CA LEU A 14 21.13 -8.98 27.14
C LEU A 14 20.48 -7.68 26.62
N THR A 15 21.24 -6.61 26.37
CA THR A 15 20.65 -5.28 26.10
C THR A 15 21.02 -4.69 24.74
N VAL A 16 21.18 -5.52 23.71
CA VAL A 16 21.23 -5.04 22.32
C VAL A 16 20.31 -5.88 21.43
N PHE A 17 19.09 -6.13 21.89
CA PHE A 17 18.00 -6.35 20.93
C PHE A 17 17.65 -4.97 20.41
N GLY A 18 18.05 -4.69 19.17
CA GLY A 18 17.75 -3.45 18.49
C GLY A 18 16.26 -3.15 18.61
N LEU A 19 15.93 -2.04 19.25
CA LEU A 19 14.58 -1.50 19.23
C LEU A 19 14.27 -1.19 17.76
N ALA A 20 13.49 -2.06 17.11
CA ALA A 20 12.87 -1.73 15.84
C ALA A 20 11.96 -0.53 16.10
N HIS A 21 12.46 0.67 15.84
CA HIS A 21 11.68 1.89 15.99
C HIS A 21 10.76 1.99 14.80
N ALA A 22 9.48 1.68 14.94
CA ALA A 22 8.52 1.96 13.89
C ALA A 22 8.57 3.46 13.54
N GLN A 23 8.62 3.76 12.25
CA GLN A 23 8.49 5.11 11.72
C GLN A 23 7.02 5.36 11.38
N LEU A 24 6.53 6.55 11.72
CA LEU A 24 5.18 6.96 11.37
C LEU A 24 5.17 7.55 9.96
N LEU A 25 4.60 6.82 9.02
CA LEU A 25 4.34 7.29 7.68
C LEU A 25 2.99 8.03 7.65
N VAL A 26 3.03 9.33 7.42
CA VAL A 26 1.82 10.18 7.32
C VAL A 26 1.45 10.33 5.86
N LEU A 27 0.40 9.63 5.41
CA LEU A 27 -0.11 9.71 4.03
C LEU A 27 -1.10 10.87 3.86
N SER A 28 -1.88 11.14 4.90
CA SER A 28 -2.84 12.23 4.99
C SER A 28 -3.08 12.62 6.46
N ASP A 29 -3.97 13.57 6.71
CA ASP A 29 -4.47 13.89 8.04
C ASP A 29 -5.27 12.72 8.67
N GLN A 30 -5.89 11.88 7.84
CA GLN A 30 -6.72 10.74 8.23
C GLN A 30 -5.99 9.40 8.18
N THR A 31 -4.84 9.31 7.49
CA THR A 31 -4.10 8.06 7.30
C THR A 31 -2.66 8.19 7.74
N ARG A 32 -2.36 7.43 8.79
CA ARG A 32 -1.01 7.24 9.34
C ARG A 32 -0.76 5.75 9.43
N VAL A 33 0.43 5.33 9.04
CA VAL A 33 0.82 3.92 8.98
C VAL A 33 2.11 3.78 9.77
N GLU A 34 2.11 2.96 10.82
CA GLU A 34 3.36 2.63 11.50
C GLU A 34 4.09 1.57 10.67
N ILE A 35 5.27 1.92 10.17
CA ILE A 35 6.05 1.03 9.33
C ILE A 35 7.40 0.75 9.98
N SER A 36 7.90 -0.45 9.77
CA SER A 36 9.31 -0.74 10.05
C SER A 36 10.22 0.27 9.30
N PRO A 37 11.40 0.65 9.85
CA PRO A 37 12.33 1.54 9.16
C PRO A 37 12.78 0.97 7.81
N PRO A 38 12.63 1.72 6.71
CA PRO A 38 13.17 1.32 5.42
C PRO A 38 14.68 1.54 5.36
N SER A 39 15.37 0.76 4.54
CA SER A 39 16.80 0.95 4.24
C SER A 39 17.05 2.14 3.31
N MET A 40 16.04 2.57 2.56
CA MET A 40 16.08 3.78 1.72
C MET A 40 14.70 4.42 1.64
N ILE A 41 14.69 5.75 1.67
CA ILE A 41 13.52 6.59 1.36
C ILE A 41 13.90 7.50 0.18
N ALA A 42 13.06 7.53 -0.85
CA ALA A 42 13.16 8.48 -1.95
C ALA A 42 11.78 9.11 -2.22
N HIS A 43 11.75 10.36 -2.65
CA HIS A 43 10.50 11.06 -2.97
C HIS A 43 10.66 11.98 -4.17
N SER A 44 9.58 12.21 -4.90
CA SER A 44 9.52 13.17 -6.00
C SER A 44 8.09 13.66 -6.19
N GLY A 45 7.83 14.93 -5.86
CA GLY A 45 6.46 15.47 -5.82
C GLY A 45 5.59 14.68 -4.84
N ASP A 46 4.45 14.18 -5.33
CA ASP A 46 3.50 13.36 -4.56
C ASP A 46 3.84 11.86 -4.53
N MET A 47 5.01 11.46 -5.06
CA MET A 47 5.48 10.08 -5.04
C MET A 47 6.46 9.84 -3.90
N LEU A 48 6.30 8.71 -3.24
CA LEU A 48 7.18 8.20 -2.19
C LEU A 48 7.57 6.75 -2.49
N LEU A 49 8.85 6.44 -2.32
CA LEU A 49 9.42 5.10 -2.46
C LEU A 49 10.14 4.73 -1.15
N LEU A 50 9.76 3.59 -0.59
CA LEU A 50 10.36 3.01 0.60
C LEU A 50 10.95 1.65 0.24
N LYS A 51 12.26 1.48 0.41
CA LYS A 51 12.94 0.21 0.14
C LYS A 51 13.21 -0.52 1.44
N TYR A 52 12.96 -1.82 1.42
CA TYR A 52 13.27 -2.78 2.46
C TYR A 52 14.17 -3.87 1.89
N ASP A 53 14.76 -4.68 2.76
CA ASP A 53 15.56 -5.83 2.32
C ASP A 53 14.70 -6.90 1.62
N ASN A 54 13.44 -7.02 2.04
CA ASN A 54 12.47 -8.00 1.54
C ASN A 54 11.42 -7.41 0.57
N GLY A 55 11.51 -6.12 0.22
CA GLY A 55 10.49 -5.51 -0.62
C GLY A 55 10.64 -4.02 -0.86
N THR A 56 9.62 -3.44 -1.48
CA THR A 56 9.53 -2.01 -1.77
C THR A 56 8.08 -1.60 -1.71
N ILE A 57 7.82 -0.45 -1.11
CA ILE A 57 6.53 0.23 -1.15
C ILE A 57 6.69 1.46 -2.02
N PHE A 58 5.81 1.61 -2.99
CA PHE A 58 5.61 2.85 -3.70
C PHE A 58 4.27 3.43 -3.29
N HIS A 59 4.20 4.73 -3.09
CA HIS A 59 3.00 5.47 -2.77
C HIS A 59 2.91 6.69 -3.68
N GLU A 60 1.70 6.98 -4.14
CA GLU A 60 1.35 8.23 -4.80
C GLU A 60 -0.07 8.66 -4.41
N VAL A 61 -0.33 9.95 -4.50
CA VAL A 61 -1.71 10.47 -4.55
C VAL A 61 -2.16 10.41 -6.00
N VAL A 62 -3.29 9.76 -6.27
CA VAL A 62 -3.83 9.67 -7.62
C VAL A 62 -4.25 11.05 -8.09
N ASP A 63 -3.68 11.51 -9.21
CA ASP A 63 -4.09 12.73 -9.89
C ASP A 63 -4.86 12.37 -11.18
N PRO A 64 -6.16 12.72 -11.27
CA PRO A 64 -6.99 12.39 -12.43
C PRO A 64 -6.48 12.96 -13.75
N LYS A 65 -5.66 14.01 -13.71
CA LYS A 65 -5.13 14.67 -14.90
C LYS A 65 -3.87 14.02 -15.45
N THR A 66 -3.14 13.28 -14.61
CA THR A 66 -1.81 12.76 -14.94
C THR A 66 -1.69 11.25 -14.81
N MET A 67 -2.66 10.58 -14.17
CA MET A 67 -2.74 9.11 -14.12
C MET A 67 -2.68 8.48 -15.52
N TYR A 68 -3.22 9.17 -16.55
CA TYR A 68 -3.09 8.79 -17.95
C TYR A 68 -2.70 9.99 -18.81
N THR A 69 -1.61 9.84 -19.58
CA THR A 69 -0.96 10.92 -20.36
C THR A 69 -1.89 11.64 -21.36
N GLN A 70 -3.06 11.08 -21.69
CA GLN A 70 -3.96 11.61 -22.71
C GLN A 70 -5.43 11.70 -22.27
N ILE A 71 -5.73 11.38 -21.01
CA ILE A 71 -7.11 11.29 -20.53
C ILE A 71 -7.21 12.01 -19.19
N ASP A 72 -7.99 13.09 -19.16
CA ASP A 72 -8.37 13.75 -17.91
C ASP A 72 -9.60 13.03 -17.33
N LEU A 73 -9.42 12.38 -16.19
CA LEU A 73 -10.47 11.66 -15.48
C LEU A 73 -11.14 12.51 -14.39
N THR A 74 -10.95 13.83 -14.37
CA THR A 74 -11.49 14.70 -13.31
C THR A 74 -13.00 14.54 -13.17
N GLY A 75 -13.46 14.16 -11.98
CA GLY A 75 -14.86 13.90 -11.66
C GLY A 75 -15.31 12.46 -11.95
N LEU A 76 -14.45 11.65 -12.58
CA LEU A 76 -14.70 10.24 -12.91
C LEU A 76 -13.68 9.30 -12.27
N GLU A 77 -12.60 9.81 -11.68
CA GLU A 77 -11.46 9.03 -11.22
C GLU A 77 -11.83 7.98 -10.19
N ARG A 78 -12.69 8.33 -9.23
CA ARG A 78 -13.11 7.38 -8.20
C ARG A 78 -13.96 6.26 -8.79
N SER A 79 -14.89 6.59 -9.70
CA SER A 79 -15.73 5.60 -10.39
C SER A 79 -14.88 4.69 -11.27
N PHE A 80 -13.89 5.26 -11.98
CA PHE A 80 -12.97 4.51 -12.81
C PHE A 80 -12.07 3.56 -12.01
N ILE A 81 -11.51 3.99 -10.88
CA ILE A 81 -10.67 3.11 -10.05
C ILE A 81 -11.52 1.98 -9.45
N ARG A 82 -12.74 2.27 -8.98
CA ARG A 82 -13.66 1.23 -8.49
C ARG A 82 -14.03 0.21 -9.56
N SER A 83 -14.23 0.66 -10.81
CA SER A 83 -14.56 -0.25 -11.91
C SER A 83 -13.42 -1.20 -12.29
N LEU A 84 -12.19 -0.96 -11.83
CA LEU A 84 -11.10 -1.94 -11.95
C LEU A 84 -11.45 -3.22 -11.19
N PHE A 85 -12.13 -3.11 -10.04
CA PHE A 85 -12.43 -4.21 -9.13
C PHE A 85 -13.88 -4.69 -9.18
N ASP A 86 -14.81 -3.83 -9.60
CA ASP A 86 -16.25 -4.14 -9.65
C ASP A 86 -16.82 -3.99 -11.08
N THR A 87 -17.38 -5.08 -11.60
CA THR A 87 -18.01 -5.11 -12.93
C THR A 87 -19.28 -4.29 -13.00
N ALA A 88 -20.02 -4.12 -11.90
CA ALA A 88 -21.21 -3.28 -11.85
C ALA A 88 -20.84 -1.79 -11.93
N GLU A 89 -19.76 -1.36 -11.26
CA GLU A 89 -19.22 0.00 -11.43
C GLU A 89 -18.72 0.21 -12.87
N ARG A 90 -18.10 -0.80 -13.47
CA ARG A 90 -17.63 -0.74 -14.86
C ARG A 90 -18.75 -0.54 -15.87
N GLN A 91 -19.90 -1.16 -15.65
CA GLN A 91 -21.07 -1.03 -16.53
C GLN A 91 -21.71 0.37 -16.49
N LYS A 92 -21.42 1.18 -15.45
CA LYS A 92 -21.90 2.57 -15.35
C LYS A 92 -21.07 3.55 -16.18
N LEU A 93 -19.88 3.14 -16.64
CA LEU A 93 -18.98 3.99 -17.40
C LEU A 93 -19.37 4.04 -18.89
N PRO A 94 -18.98 5.11 -19.62
CA PRO A 94 -18.99 5.11 -21.07
C PRO A 94 -18.23 3.90 -21.63
N ALA A 95 -18.70 3.32 -22.74
CA ALA A 95 -18.19 2.06 -23.28
C ALA A 95 -16.65 2.04 -23.47
N TRP A 96 -16.07 3.15 -23.95
CA TRP A 96 -14.62 3.27 -24.15
C TRP A 96 -13.85 3.24 -22.81
N LEU A 97 -14.41 3.86 -21.76
CA LEU A 97 -13.80 3.93 -20.44
C LEU A 97 -13.99 2.61 -19.68
N ALA A 98 -15.11 1.93 -19.89
CA ALA A 98 -15.35 0.57 -19.41
C ALA A 98 -14.35 -0.42 -20.01
N ALA A 99 -14.04 -0.30 -21.32
CA ALA A 99 -13.03 -1.11 -21.99
C ALA A 99 -11.62 -0.86 -21.41
N LEU A 100 -11.24 0.41 -21.23
CA LEU A 100 -9.97 0.78 -20.59
C LEU A 100 -9.88 0.22 -19.16
N SER A 101 -10.96 0.32 -18.39
CA SER A 101 -11.04 -0.23 -17.04
C SER A 101 -10.87 -1.75 -17.01
N ALA A 102 -11.45 -2.47 -17.98
CA ALA A 102 -11.28 -3.92 -18.10
C ALA A 102 -9.84 -4.31 -18.44
N GLU A 103 -9.20 -3.59 -19.36
CA GLU A 103 -7.79 -3.82 -19.71
C GLU A 103 -6.88 -3.56 -18.51
N GLN A 104 -7.07 -2.43 -17.82
CA GLN A 104 -6.30 -2.10 -16.63
C GLN A 104 -6.49 -3.14 -15.53
N ALA A 105 -7.72 -3.60 -15.30
CA ALA A 105 -8.00 -4.66 -14.32
C ALA A 105 -7.26 -5.96 -14.63
N ASP A 106 -7.16 -6.35 -15.91
CA ASP A 106 -6.41 -7.53 -16.33
C ASP A 106 -4.89 -7.37 -16.13
N GLN A 107 -4.35 -6.18 -16.46
CA GLN A 107 -2.93 -5.86 -16.23
C GLN A 107 -2.54 -5.92 -14.75
N LEU A 108 -3.42 -5.41 -13.88
CA LEU A 108 -3.28 -5.49 -12.42
C LEU A 108 -3.48 -6.91 -11.88
N GLY A 109 -4.04 -7.81 -12.68
CA GLY A 109 -4.30 -9.19 -12.31
C GLY A 109 -5.59 -9.40 -11.53
N VAL A 110 -6.57 -8.49 -11.58
CA VAL A 110 -7.83 -8.59 -10.80
C VAL A 110 -8.57 -9.92 -11.05
N GLY A 111 -8.52 -10.47 -12.27
CA GLY A 111 -9.15 -11.76 -12.59
C GLY A 111 -8.38 -13.00 -12.12
N ARG A 112 -7.13 -12.85 -11.66
CA ARG A 112 -6.22 -13.96 -11.30
C ARG A 112 -5.70 -13.86 -9.86
N GLY A 113 -5.60 -12.65 -9.33
CA GLY A 113 -5.11 -12.33 -8.01
C GLY A 113 -6.22 -12.35 -6.96
N LYS A 114 -5.80 -12.19 -5.71
CA LYS A 114 -6.73 -12.05 -4.59
C LYS A 114 -7.18 -10.60 -4.49
N VAL A 115 -8.47 -10.35 -4.73
CA VAL A 115 -9.08 -9.04 -4.50
C VAL A 115 -9.12 -8.74 -3.00
N ILE A 116 -8.77 -7.51 -2.66
CA ILE A 116 -8.78 -6.94 -1.31
C ILE A 116 -9.87 -5.88 -1.30
N SER A 117 -10.80 -5.97 -0.35
CA SER A 117 -11.85 -4.97 -0.15
C SER A 117 -12.13 -4.86 1.33
N ASP A 118 -11.99 -3.65 1.87
CA ASP A 118 -12.24 -3.37 3.28
C ASP A 118 -12.80 -1.95 3.48
N LYS A 119 -13.54 -1.76 4.57
CA LYS A 119 -14.04 -0.45 5.01
C LYS A 119 -13.37 -0.07 6.32
N LEU A 120 -12.62 1.03 6.28
CA LEU A 120 -11.71 1.45 7.35
C LEU A 120 -12.20 2.78 7.94
N GLY A 121 -13.33 2.71 8.65
CA GLY A 121 -14.10 3.88 9.07
C GLY A 121 -14.76 4.56 7.86
N ASP A 122 -14.46 5.84 7.65
CA ASP A 122 -14.95 6.63 6.49
C ASP A 122 -14.12 6.41 5.21
N ARG A 123 -13.11 5.53 5.28
CA ARG A 123 -12.22 5.20 4.17
C ARG A 123 -12.58 3.84 3.57
N GLU A 124 -12.29 3.68 2.30
CA GLU A 124 -12.48 2.42 1.57
C GLU A 124 -11.12 1.95 1.02
N LEU A 125 -10.78 0.69 1.25
CA LEU A 125 -9.59 0.07 0.69
C LEU A 125 -10.02 -0.93 -0.38
N LEU A 126 -9.58 -0.73 -1.62
CA LEU A 126 -9.72 -1.69 -2.71
C LEU A 126 -8.35 -2.08 -3.24
N GLY A 127 -8.19 -3.32 -3.69
CA GLY A 127 -6.92 -3.72 -4.26
C GLY A 127 -6.90 -5.12 -4.80
N VAL A 128 -5.75 -5.52 -5.31
CA VAL A 128 -5.46 -6.87 -5.75
C VAL A 128 -4.05 -7.26 -5.36
N HIS A 129 -3.88 -8.49 -4.90
CA HIS A 129 -2.59 -9.12 -4.69
C HIS A 129 -2.38 -10.22 -5.74
N ASP A 130 -1.34 -10.08 -6.57
CA ASP A 130 -0.84 -11.10 -7.48
C ASP A 130 0.33 -11.84 -6.79
N PRO A 131 0.09 -13.05 -6.24
CA PRO A 131 1.12 -13.79 -5.50
C PRO A 131 2.25 -14.31 -6.41
N ASP A 132 1.97 -14.52 -7.70
CA ASP A 132 2.98 -15.00 -8.67
C ASP A 132 4.00 -13.91 -8.94
N LYS A 133 3.53 -12.67 -9.08
CA LYS A 133 4.37 -11.48 -9.27
C LYS A 133 4.86 -10.87 -7.97
N LYS A 134 4.35 -11.32 -6.81
CA LYS A 134 4.66 -10.76 -5.50
C LYS A 134 4.41 -9.25 -5.45
N VAL A 135 3.28 -8.83 -6.02
CA VAL A 135 2.89 -7.42 -6.09
C VAL A 135 1.45 -7.25 -5.68
N ALA A 136 1.19 -6.24 -4.87
CA ALA A 136 -0.15 -5.79 -4.56
C ALA A 136 -0.32 -4.34 -5.00
N HIS A 137 -1.49 -4.04 -5.56
CA HIS A 137 -1.96 -2.70 -5.85
C HIS A 137 -3.11 -2.40 -4.91
N LEU A 138 -2.97 -1.35 -4.10
CA LEU A 138 -3.95 -0.93 -3.10
C LEU A 138 -4.36 0.51 -3.39
N TYR A 139 -5.65 0.75 -3.43
CA TYR A 139 -6.27 2.06 -3.56
C TYR A 139 -7.02 2.36 -2.26
N LEU A 140 -6.55 3.38 -1.54
CA LEU A 140 -7.21 3.89 -0.34
C LEU A 140 -7.98 5.16 -0.70
N PHE A 141 -9.30 5.06 -0.65
CA PHE A 141 -10.22 6.14 -0.90
C PHE A 141 -10.50 6.89 0.40
N GLU A 142 -10.09 8.15 0.46
CA GLU A 142 -10.47 9.11 1.50
C GLU A 142 -11.51 10.08 0.96
N THR A 143 -11.96 11.03 1.79
CA THR A 143 -12.96 12.04 1.39
C THR A 143 -12.48 12.88 0.22
N LEU A 144 -11.23 13.35 0.25
CA LEU A 144 -10.71 14.33 -0.72
C LEU A 144 -9.65 13.77 -1.67
N LYS A 145 -9.09 12.59 -1.36
CA LYS A 145 -7.96 12.01 -2.08
C LYS A 145 -8.16 10.51 -2.27
N THR A 146 -7.50 9.97 -3.28
CA THR A 146 -7.30 8.54 -3.43
C THR A 146 -5.80 8.29 -3.43
N HIS A 147 -5.32 7.44 -2.53
CA HIS A 147 -3.92 7.02 -2.52
C HIS A 147 -3.78 5.72 -3.27
N HIS A 148 -2.70 5.58 -4.03
CA HIS A 148 -2.29 4.33 -4.65
C HIS A 148 -0.99 3.85 -4.01
N LEU A 149 -1.04 2.66 -3.42
CA LEU A 149 0.12 1.99 -2.87
C LEU A 149 0.43 0.75 -3.70
N ILE A 150 1.68 0.61 -4.11
CA ILE A 150 2.20 -0.61 -4.75
C ILE A 150 3.17 -1.26 -3.77
N VAL A 151 2.82 -2.45 -3.29
CA VAL A 151 3.68 -3.25 -2.41
C VAL A 151 4.30 -4.36 -3.22
N LYS A 152 5.62 -4.37 -3.37
CA LYS A 152 6.39 -5.42 -4.05
C LYS A 152 7.24 -6.16 -3.04
N GLY A 153 7.23 -7.48 -3.03
CA GLY A 153 8.05 -8.27 -2.11
C GLY A 153 7.27 -9.36 -1.41
N ASP A 154 7.72 -9.78 -0.24
CA ASP A 154 7.03 -10.82 0.51
C ASP A 154 5.65 -10.40 1.04
N ASP A 155 4.82 -11.39 1.34
CA ASP A 155 3.48 -11.17 1.89
C ASP A 155 3.50 -10.59 3.31
N VAL A 156 4.65 -10.60 4.00
CA VAL A 156 4.77 -10.05 5.36
C VAL A 156 4.60 -8.54 5.29
N LEU A 157 5.33 -7.89 4.38
CA LEU A 157 5.24 -6.45 4.16
C LEU A 157 3.82 -6.03 3.75
N LEU A 158 3.17 -6.80 2.88
CA LEU A 158 1.78 -6.54 2.48
C LEU A 158 0.81 -6.62 3.67
N ARG A 159 0.93 -7.66 4.50
CA ARG A 159 0.05 -7.83 5.68
C ARG A 159 0.28 -6.73 6.71
N GLU A 160 1.52 -6.30 6.92
CA GLU A 160 1.85 -5.17 7.79
C GLU A 160 1.12 -3.91 7.31
N ILE A 161 1.23 -3.57 6.02
CA ILE A 161 0.59 -2.37 5.46
C ILE A 161 -0.93 -2.44 5.53
N ILE A 162 -1.56 -3.56 5.18
CA ILE A 162 -3.03 -3.68 5.26
C ILE A 162 -3.51 -3.53 6.70
N ARG A 163 -2.81 -4.15 7.67
CA ARG A 163 -3.14 -4.05 9.09
C ARG A 163 -3.06 -2.61 9.59
N GLU A 164 -1.99 -1.92 9.22
CA GLU A 164 -1.72 -0.54 9.65
C GLU A 164 -2.67 0.47 9.00
N LEU A 165 -3.03 0.28 7.73
CA LEU A 165 -4.08 1.06 7.08
C LEU A 165 -5.42 0.90 7.79
N GLY A 166 -5.69 -0.31 8.29
CA GLY A 166 -6.91 -0.68 9.00
C GLY A 166 -7.21 0.15 10.23
N GLY A 167 -6.16 0.61 10.93
CA GLY A 167 -6.27 1.30 12.21
C GLY A 167 -6.80 0.35 13.30
N HIS A 168 -6.01 0.13 14.35
CA HIS A 168 -6.54 -0.29 15.64
C HIS A 168 -6.85 0.96 16.47
#